data_AF-G4HDR3-F1
#
_entry.id   AF-G4HDR3-F1
#
_cell.length_a   1.000
_cell.length_b   1.000
_cell.length_c   1.000
_cell.angle_alpha   90.00
_cell.angle_beta   90.00
_cell.angle_gamma   90.00
#
_symmetry.space_group_name_H-M   'P 1'
#
loop_
_entity.id
_entity.type
_entity.pdbx_description
1 polymer ?
#
loop_
_entity_poly.entity_id
_entity_poly.type
_entity_poly.pdbx_seq_one_letter_code
_entity_poly.pdbx_strand_id
1 'polypeptide(L)'
;MTAEKMKARMIVDKSFRIAQVDNRIYGSFIEHLGRAVYGGIYEPGHETADAGGFRNDVKALIQELNVPIIRYPGGNFVSGYNWEDGVGPIAERPKRLELAWRTLEPNEVGTNEFITWAKEAGSDVMMAVNLGTRGIDAARNLLEYTNHPGGTYWSDLRRSHGYEQPHKIKTWCLGNEMDGPWQIGHKTSAEYGRLAVETARAMRLVDPDIELVACGSSSSSMPTFPEWEAVTLDHTYEAVDYISLHQYYGNRDNDTANYLALTLDMDHFIHTVKSTCDYIKAKKRSKKTMYLSFDEWNVWYHSNDADRKIEPWTVAPPQLEDVYNFEDALLVGSMLITFLRHADRLKMACLAQLVNVIAPIMTENGGRAWKQTIFYPYLHASKYGRGVSLLPIVDSPVYDSKDFTDVPYLDSAVVHNEEDEEITIFAVNRHLEEALELSCDVRSFEGYRLVEHIVLEHDDLKAVNTAAEEKVKPHSRGEAKLDSGIVTARLAKASWNVIRLKKA
;
A
#
# COMPACT_ATOMS: atom_id res chain seq x y z
N MET A 1 -32.54 -8.62 32.88
CA MET A 1 -32.05 -7.34 32.34
C MET A 1 -31.72 -7.60 30.88
N THR A 2 -32.48 -7.01 29.95
CA THR A 2 -32.12 -7.05 28.53
C THR A 2 -30.81 -6.27 28.39
N ALA A 3 -29.71 -6.93 28.01
CA ALA A 3 -28.46 -6.25 27.68
C ALA A 3 -28.78 -5.10 26.73
N GLU A 4 -28.33 -3.89 27.07
CA GLU A 4 -28.58 -2.71 26.28
C GLU A 4 -27.82 -2.89 24.96
N LYS A 5 -28.55 -3.09 23.86
CA LYS A 5 -27.92 -3.40 22.56
C LYS A 5 -26.93 -2.30 22.18
N MET A 6 -25.70 -2.68 21.82
CA MET A 6 -24.71 -1.79 21.23
C MET A 6 -25.23 -1.21 19.92
N LYS A 7 -25.35 0.12 19.85
CA LYS A 7 -25.91 0.85 18.70
C LYS A 7 -24.94 1.92 18.24
N ALA A 8 -24.72 2.01 16.93
CA ALA A 8 -24.01 3.12 16.30
C ALA A 8 -24.91 3.81 15.28
N ARG A 9 -24.72 5.12 15.13
CA ARG A 9 -25.44 5.95 14.16
C ARG A 9 -24.45 6.61 13.22
N MET A 10 -24.86 6.73 11.96
CA MET A 10 -24.07 7.42 10.94
C MET A 10 -24.97 8.28 10.07
N ILE A 11 -24.54 9.47 9.69
CA ILE A 11 -25.20 10.30 8.68
C ILE A 11 -24.27 10.42 7.48
N VAL A 12 -24.80 10.11 6.30
CA VAL A 12 -24.08 10.20 5.02
C VAL A 12 -24.87 11.12 4.09
N ASP A 13 -24.29 12.27 3.81
CA ASP A 13 -24.83 13.23 2.85
C ASP A 13 -23.88 13.36 1.65
N LYS A 14 -24.43 13.28 0.43
CA LYS A 14 -23.66 13.51 -0.82
C LYS A 14 -22.94 14.86 -0.87
N SER A 15 -23.39 15.83 -0.07
CA SER A 15 -22.84 17.19 -0.03
C SER A 15 -21.61 17.31 0.88
N PHE A 16 -21.44 16.43 1.87
CA PHE A 16 -20.28 16.42 2.76
C PHE A 16 -19.15 15.58 2.16
N ARG A 17 -18.43 16.17 1.22
CA ARG A 17 -17.32 15.53 0.49
C ARG A 17 -15.99 15.78 1.19
N ILE A 18 -15.16 14.75 1.31
CA ILE A 18 -13.74 14.88 1.67
C ILE A 18 -12.95 15.22 0.42
N ALA A 19 -12.85 14.28 -0.53
CA ALA A 19 -12.18 14.47 -1.82
C ALA A 19 -12.48 13.31 -2.78
N GLN A 20 -12.12 13.50 -4.05
CA GLN A 20 -11.96 12.39 -4.98
C GLN A 20 -10.85 11.45 -4.49
N VAL A 21 -11.18 10.17 -4.37
CA VAL A 21 -10.22 9.10 -4.10
C VAL A 21 -9.30 8.96 -5.31
N ASP A 22 -8.00 9.07 -5.08
CA ASP A 22 -7.01 8.71 -6.10
C ASP A 22 -6.86 7.19 -6.07
N ASN A 23 -7.06 6.52 -7.20
CA ASN A 23 -7.02 5.06 -7.25
C ASN A 23 -5.67 4.50 -6.78
N ARG A 24 -4.58 5.30 -6.85
CA ARG A 24 -3.25 4.91 -6.39
C ARG A 24 -3.13 4.70 -4.88
N ILE A 25 -4.15 5.02 -4.07
CA ILE A 25 -4.21 4.55 -2.67
C ILE A 25 -4.39 3.04 -2.56
N TYR A 26 -4.78 2.38 -3.65
CA TYR A 26 -4.85 0.92 -3.76
C TYR A 26 -3.62 0.35 -4.46
N GLY A 27 -2.48 1.00 -4.34
CA GLY A 27 -1.20 0.51 -4.85
C GLY A 27 -0.64 -0.62 -3.99
N SER A 28 0.42 -1.25 -4.48
CA SER A 28 1.19 -2.24 -3.75
C SER A 28 2.67 -2.13 -4.10
N PHE A 29 3.47 -3.10 -3.67
CA PHE A 29 4.91 -2.99 -3.68
C PHE A 29 5.53 -4.37 -3.97
N ILE A 30 6.54 -4.40 -4.84
CA ILE A 30 7.41 -5.56 -5.06
C ILE A 30 8.87 -5.11 -4.90
N GLU A 31 9.55 -5.70 -3.94
CA GLU A 31 10.99 -5.59 -3.75
C GLU A 31 11.71 -6.84 -4.24
N HIS A 32 12.97 -6.69 -4.62
CA HIS A 32 13.92 -7.80 -4.66
C HIS A 32 14.25 -8.26 -3.22
N LEU A 33 13.28 -8.89 -2.57
CA LEU A 33 13.32 -9.40 -1.21
C LEU A 33 12.75 -10.81 -1.20
N GLY A 34 13.47 -11.75 -0.60
CA GLY A 34 13.00 -13.11 -0.39
C GLY A 34 12.40 -13.74 -1.65
N ARG A 35 11.14 -14.20 -1.58
CA ARG A 35 10.41 -14.78 -2.71
C ARG A 35 9.39 -13.84 -3.38
N ALA A 36 9.50 -12.52 -3.24
CA ALA A 36 8.57 -11.61 -3.91
C ALA A 36 8.73 -11.66 -5.45
N VAL A 37 9.98 -11.59 -5.92
CA VAL A 37 10.32 -11.73 -7.34
C VAL A 37 10.49 -13.21 -7.70
N TYR A 38 11.56 -13.83 -7.21
CA TYR A 38 11.96 -15.19 -7.56
C TYR A 38 11.17 -16.23 -6.74
N GLY A 39 10.37 -17.05 -7.42
CA GLY A 39 9.39 -17.95 -6.79
C GLY A 39 8.06 -17.29 -6.44
N GLY A 40 7.97 -15.96 -6.59
CA GLY A 40 6.73 -15.18 -6.45
C GLY A 40 6.15 -14.85 -7.82
N ILE A 41 6.40 -13.64 -8.32
CA ILE A 41 5.90 -13.24 -9.64
C ILE A 41 6.62 -13.95 -10.80
N TYR A 42 7.88 -14.35 -10.61
CA TYR A 42 8.75 -14.95 -11.64
C TYR A 42 9.24 -16.34 -11.21
N GLU A 43 8.88 -17.35 -11.98
CA GLU A 43 9.26 -18.75 -11.77
C GLU A 43 9.20 -19.52 -13.12
N PRO A 44 10.24 -19.44 -13.98
CA PRO A 44 10.19 -19.94 -15.36
C PRO A 44 9.84 -21.42 -15.53
N GLY A 45 10.12 -22.24 -14.52
CA GLY A 45 9.79 -23.67 -14.54
C GLY A 45 8.36 -24.00 -14.10
N HIS A 46 7.57 -23.02 -13.68
CA HIS A 46 6.22 -23.21 -13.17
C HIS A 46 5.23 -23.56 -14.28
N GLU A 47 4.24 -24.41 -13.99
CA GLU A 47 3.25 -24.86 -15.01
C GLU A 47 2.40 -23.72 -15.59
N THR A 48 2.23 -22.63 -14.83
CA THR A 48 1.48 -21.44 -15.23
C THR A 48 2.36 -20.32 -15.78
N ALA A 49 3.68 -20.52 -15.86
CA ALA A 49 4.60 -19.49 -16.33
C ALA A 49 4.29 -19.10 -17.79
N ASP A 50 4.29 -17.80 -18.08
CA ASP A 50 4.24 -17.30 -19.44
C ASP A 50 5.62 -17.39 -20.13
N ALA A 51 5.70 -16.92 -21.37
CA ALA A 51 6.94 -16.96 -22.15
C ALA A 51 8.08 -16.12 -21.53
N GLY A 52 7.75 -15.16 -20.67
CA GLY A 52 8.71 -14.35 -19.91
C GLY A 52 9.10 -14.98 -18.58
N GLY A 53 8.54 -16.14 -18.22
CA GLY A 53 8.79 -16.83 -16.96
C GLY A 53 7.93 -16.34 -15.80
N PHE A 54 6.94 -15.46 -16.04
CA PHE A 54 6.07 -14.92 -15.00
C PHE A 54 4.84 -15.79 -14.78
N ARG A 55 4.43 -15.96 -13.52
CA ARG A 55 3.32 -16.82 -13.12
C ARG A 55 1.95 -16.22 -13.45
N ASN A 56 1.19 -16.85 -14.35
CA ASN A 56 -0.14 -16.35 -14.74
C ASN A 56 -1.20 -16.48 -13.63
N ASP A 57 -1.09 -17.46 -12.75
CA ASP A 57 -1.97 -17.61 -11.58
C ASP A 57 -1.78 -16.46 -10.57
N VAL A 58 -0.53 -16.02 -10.36
CA VAL A 58 -0.23 -14.83 -9.56
C VAL A 58 -0.73 -13.55 -10.25
N LYS A 59 -0.49 -13.40 -11.56
CA LYS A 59 -0.99 -12.27 -12.37
C LYS A 59 -2.51 -12.14 -12.28
N ALA A 60 -3.25 -13.25 -12.32
CA ALA A 60 -4.70 -13.25 -12.20
C ALA A 60 -5.19 -12.76 -10.82
N LEU A 61 -4.50 -13.14 -9.73
CA LEU A 61 -4.84 -12.65 -8.39
C LEU A 61 -4.57 -11.14 -8.24
N ILE A 62 -3.48 -10.63 -8.83
CA ILE A 62 -3.17 -9.20 -8.83
C ILE A 62 -4.21 -8.40 -9.64
N GLN A 63 -4.61 -8.91 -10.81
CA GLN A 63 -5.69 -8.34 -11.60
C GLN A 63 -7.03 -8.36 -10.84
N GLU A 64 -7.31 -9.40 -10.07
CA GLU A 64 -8.48 -9.46 -9.19
C GLU A 64 -8.46 -8.34 -8.14
N LEU A 65 -7.30 -8.08 -7.52
CA LEU A 65 -7.10 -6.98 -6.57
C LEU A 65 -7.19 -5.58 -7.22
N ASN A 66 -7.10 -5.49 -8.54
CA ASN A 66 -7.16 -4.23 -9.30
C ASN A 66 -6.11 -3.21 -8.82
N VAL A 67 -4.87 -3.66 -8.65
CA VAL A 67 -3.73 -2.84 -8.19
C VAL A 67 -3.35 -1.86 -9.31
N PRO A 68 -3.52 -0.54 -9.15
CA PRO A 68 -3.27 0.42 -10.22
C PRO A 68 -1.81 0.85 -10.32
N ILE A 69 -1.03 0.72 -9.26
CA ILE A 69 0.40 1.09 -9.25
C ILE A 69 1.19 0.17 -8.32
N ILE A 70 2.39 -0.24 -8.75
CA ILE A 70 3.30 -1.07 -7.97
C ILE A 70 4.64 -0.36 -7.81
N ARG A 71 5.09 -0.17 -6.56
CA ARG A 71 6.44 0.33 -6.25
C ARG A 71 7.50 -0.73 -6.56
N TYR A 72 8.66 -0.33 -7.09
CA TYR A 72 9.76 -1.22 -7.51
C TYR A 72 11.07 -0.43 -7.71
N PRO A 73 12.30 -1.01 -7.61
CA PRO A 73 12.65 -2.39 -7.23
C PRO A 73 12.79 -2.61 -5.73
N GLY A 74 12.47 -1.61 -4.91
CA GLY A 74 12.53 -1.82 -3.49
C GLY A 74 12.21 -0.64 -2.63
N GLY A 75 12.36 -0.98 -1.36
CA GLY A 75 12.73 -0.15 -0.24
C GLY A 75 14.23 -0.36 -0.04
N ASN A 76 14.66 -1.13 0.96
CA ASN A 76 16.08 -1.21 1.33
C ASN A 76 17.01 -1.69 0.18
N PHE A 77 16.56 -2.63 -0.66
CA PHE A 77 17.29 -3.16 -1.81
C PHE A 77 17.86 -2.07 -2.72
N VAL A 78 17.05 -1.05 -3.04
CA VAL A 78 17.41 -0.05 -4.05
C VAL A 78 18.62 0.78 -3.64
N SER A 79 18.88 0.93 -2.35
CA SER A 79 19.97 1.74 -1.81
C SER A 79 21.37 1.16 -2.09
N GLY A 80 21.47 -0.12 -2.44
CA GLY A 80 22.69 -0.79 -2.89
C GLY A 80 22.71 -1.18 -4.38
N TYR A 81 21.62 -0.92 -5.11
CA TYR A 81 21.39 -1.50 -6.44
C TYR A 81 21.93 -0.64 -7.59
N ASN A 82 22.52 -1.29 -8.60
CA ASN A 82 22.83 -0.67 -9.90
C ASN A 82 21.82 -1.15 -10.94
N TRP A 83 20.99 -0.24 -11.44
CA TRP A 83 19.93 -0.59 -12.41
C TRP A 83 20.48 -1.19 -13.71
N GLU A 84 21.72 -0.84 -14.09
CA GLU A 84 22.40 -1.38 -15.27
C GLU A 84 22.68 -2.88 -15.14
N ASP A 85 22.83 -3.40 -13.91
CA ASP A 85 23.04 -4.82 -13.67
C ASP A 85 21.79 -5.66 -14.03
N GLY A 86 20.60 -5.03 -14.11
CA GLY A 86 19.32 -5.68 -14.42
C GLY A 86 18.78 -5.44 -15.84
N VAL A 87 19.59 -4.96 -16.78
CA VAL A 87 19.16 -4.77 -18.18
C VAL A 87 20.11 -5.45 -19.16
N GLY A 88 19.70 -5.56 -20.43
CA GLY A 88 20.48 -6.26 -21.46
C GLY A 88 20.34 -7.79 -21.39
N PRO A 89 21.17 -8.54 -22.15
CA PRO A 89 21.09 -10.00 -22.19
C PRO A 89 21.30 -10.62 -20.81
N ILE A 90 20.38 -11.49 -20.36
CA ILE A 90 20.41 -12.12 -19.03
C ILE A 90 21.76 -12.81 -18.75
N ALA A 91 22.35 -13.45 -19.75
CA ALA A 91 23.63 -14.15 -19.63
C ALA A 91 24.84 -13.23 -19.30
N GLU A 92 24.72 -11.93 -19.54
CA GLU A 92 25.76 -10.92 -19.25
C GLU A 92 25.52 -10.20 -17.92
N ARG A 93 24.35 -10.40 -17.29
CA ARG A 93 23.98 -9.74 -16.03
C ARG A 93 24.78 -10.32 -14.85
N PRO A 94 25.40 -9.49 -14.02
CA PRO A 94 26.20 -9.97 -12.91
C PRO A 94 25.33 -10.41 -11.74
N LYS A 95 25.73 -11.48 -11.06
CA LYS A 95 25.21 -11.79 -9.72
C LYS A 95 25.82 -10.80 -8.71
N ARG A 96 25.00 -10.28 -7.80
CA ARG A 96 25.43 -9.31 -6.78
C ARG A 96 25.11 -9.80 -5.38
N LEU A 97 25.99 -9.47 -4.44
CA LEU A 97 25.62 -9.54 -3.03
C LEU A 97 24.66 -8.38 -2.75
N GLU A 98 23.44 -8.72 -2.38
CA GLU A 98 22.42 -7.79 -1.95
C GLU A 98 22.56 -7.65 -0.42
N LEU A 99 22.87 -6.45 0.06
CA LEU A 99 23.34 -6.25 1.43
C LEU A 99 22.22 -6.01 2.44
N ALA A 100 21.07 -5.49 2.01
CA ALA A 100 19.96 -5.16 2.91
C ALA A 100 19.35 -6.42 3.52
N TRP A 101 19.11 -7.43 2.68
CA TRP A 101 18.51 -8.70 3.03
C TRP A 101 19.53 -9.83 3.12
N ARG A 102 20.81 -9.51 2.85
CA ARG A 102 21.95 -10.45 2.86
C ARG A 102 21.70 -11.64 1.95
N THR A 103 21.30 -11.39 0.71
CA THR A 103 21.00 -12.42 -0.30
C THR A 103 21.93 -12.33 -1.49
N LEU A 104 21.87 -13.32 -2.39
CA LEU A 104 22.50 -13.25 -3.71
C LEU A 104 21.44 -12.88 -4.74
N GLU A 105 21.55 -11.68 -5.32
CA GLU A 105 20.68 -11.20 -6.40
C GLU A 105 21.22 -11.68 -7.75
N PRO A 106 20.49 -12.52 -8.50
CA PRO A 106 20.94 -13.02 -9.79
C PRO A 106 20.72 -12.04 -10.95
N ASN A 107 19.87 -11.02 -10.78
CA ASN A 107 19.45 -10.03 -11.78
C ASN A 107 18.76 -10.63 -13.02
N GLU A 108 18.10 -11.77 -12.89
CA GLU A 108 17.34 -12.37 -14.00
C GLU A 108 16.11 -11.54 -14.36
N VAL A 109 15.47 -10.93 -13.36
CA VAL A 109 14.43 -9.91 -13.54
C VAL A 109 15.04 -8.55 -13.22
N GLY A 110 14.88 -7.59 -14.12
CA GLY A 110 15.21 -6.20 -13.83
C GLY A 110 14.18 -5.25 -14.40
N THR A 111 14.61 -4.01 -14.66
CA THR A 111 13.71 -2.90 -15.00
C THR A 111 12.76 -3.23 -16.16
N ASN A 112 13.27 -3.81 -17.24
CA ASN A 112 12.45 -4.00 -18.42
C ASN A 112 11.43 -5.14 -18.25
N GLU A 113 11.86 -6.27 -17.67
CA GLU A 113 11.00 -7.43 -17.47
C GLU A 113 9.87 -7.08 -16.49
N PHE A 114 10.20 -6.39 -15.40
CA PHE A 114 9.21 -5.96 -14.40
C PHE A 114 8.17 -4.99 -14.99
N ILE A 115 8.59 -3.95 -15.72
CA ILE A 115 7.64 -2.98 -16.31
C ILE A 115 6.70 -3.66 -17.31
N THR A 116 7.24 -4.59 -18.10
CA THR A 116 6.43 -5.36 -19.06
C THR A 116 5.38 -6.19 -18.33
N TRP A 117 5.81 -6.94 -17.32
CA TRP A 117 4.92 -7.75 -16.49
C TRP A 117 3.87 -6.90 -15.76
N ALA A 118 4.26 -5.78 -15.15
CA ALA A 118 3.35 -4.88 -14.43
C ALA A 118 2.26 -4.34 -15.37
N LYS A 119 2.62 -3.95 -16.59
CA LYS A 119 1.66 -3.51 -17.60
C LYS A 119 0.68 -4.62 -17.99
N GLU A 120 1.14 -5.86 -18.13
CA GLU A 120 0.25 -7.00 -18.38
C GLU A 120 -0.66 -7.33 -17.19
N ALA A 121 -0.18 -7.09 -15.97
CA ALA A 121 -0.99 -7.18 -14.75
C ALA A 121 -1.99 -6.02 -14.58
N GLY A 122 -1.94 -5.00 -15.45
CA GLY A 122 -2.82 -3.84 -15.41
C GLY A 122 -2.37 -2.75 -14.42
N SER A 123 -1.09 -2.71 -14.08
CA SER A 123 -0.52 -1.79 -13.10
C SER A 123 0.53 -0.87 -13.73
N ASP A 124 0.52 0.39 -13.31
CA ASP A 124 1.64 1.31 -13.51
C ASP A 124 2.80 0.97 -12.55
N VAL A 125 3.98 1.52 -12.82
CA VAL A 125 5.16 1.35 -11.96
C VAL A 125 5.52 2.66 -11.28
N MET A 126 5.76 2.60 -9.96
CA MET A 126 6.38 3.64 -9.17
C MET A 126 7.85 3.28 -8.94
N MET A 127 8.76 3.92 -9.69
CA MET A 127 10.16 3.50 -9.76
C MET A 127 11.04 4.20 -8.73
N ALA A 128 11.76 3.45 -7.90
CA ALA A 128 12.73 3.99 -6.97
C ALA A 128 14.13 4.10 -7.60
N VAL A 129 14.83 5.20 -7.34
CA VAL A 129 16.23 5.38 -7.75
C VAL A 129 17.18 5.20 -6.56
N ASN A 130 18.36 4.64 -6.79
CA ASN A 130 19.37 4.47 -5.75
C ASN A 130 19.96 5.82 -5.32
N LEU A 131 19.68 6.26 -4.08
CA LEU A 131 20.34 7.40 -3.42
C LEU A 131 21.17 6.98 -2.19
N GLY A 132 21.39 5.69 -1.98
CA GLY A 132 22.28 5.15 -0.95
C GLY A 132 23.73 5.23 -1.41
N THR A 133 24.12 4.32 -2.31
CA THR A 133 25.47 4.23 -2.90
C THR A 133 25.64 5.00 -4.20
N ARG A 134 24.54 5.48 -4.79
CA ARG A 134 24.54 6.28 -6.03
C ARG A 134 23.90 7.65 -5.82
N GLY A 135 23.45 8.30 -6.89
CA GLY A 135 22.95 9.67 -6.83
C GLY A 135 22.47 10.20 -8.17
N ILE A 136 22.61 11.51 -8.34
CA ILE A 136 22.02 12.32 -9.41
C ILE A 136 22.24 11.74 -10.82
N ASP A 137 23.49 11.38 -11.17
CA ASP A 137 23.82 10.91 -12.52
C ASP A 137 23.14 9.59 -12.86
N ALA A 138 23.17 8.63 -11.94
CA ALA A 138 22.51 7.35 -12.10
C ALA A 138 21.00 7.49 -12.29
N ALA A 139 20.37 8.37 -11.50
CA ALA A 139 18.94 8.60 -11.56
C ALA A 139 18.50 9.24 -12.90
N ARG A 140 19.21 10.28 -13.38
CA ARG A 140 18.88 10.88 -14.69
C ARG A 140 19.12 9.92 -15.85
N ASN A 141 20.14 9.05 -15.76
CA ASN A 141 20.46 8.07 -16.80
C ASN A 141 19.38 6.98 -16.87
N LEU A 142 18.88 6.50 -15.71
CA LEU A 142 17.76 5.56 -15.66
C LEU A 142 16.48 6.19 -16.22
N LEU A 143 16.20 7.45 -15.90
CA LEU A 143 15.06 8.17 -16.47
C LEU A 143 15.19 8.36 -17.99
N GLU A 144 16.38 8.72 -18.49
CA GLU A 144 16.63 8.81 -19.94
C GLU A 144 16.43 7.46 -20.62
N TYR A 145 16.99 6.39 -20.06
CA TYR A 145 16.83 5.01 -20.54
C TYR A 145 15.35 4.62 -20.63
N THR A 146 14.56 4.91 -19.60
CA THR A 146 13.15 4.47 -19.50
C THR A 146 12.16 5.37 -20.25
N ASN A 147 12.35 6.69 -20.27
CA ASN A 147 11.31 7.64 -20.73
C ASN A 147 11.67 8.40 -22.01
N HIS A 148 12.95 8.55 -22.36
CA HIS A 148 13.35 9.31 -23.53
C HIS A 148 13.08 8.49 -24.83
N PRO A 149 12.49 9.08 -25.89
CA PRO A 149 12.05 8.31 -27.05
C PRO A 149 13.19 7.57 -27.79
N GLY A 150 14.31 8.23 -28.08
CA GLY A 150 15.41 7.66 -28.87
C GLY A 150 16.42 8.72 -29.30
N GLY A 151 17.54 8.31 -29.91
CA GLY A 151 18.55 9.23 -30.45
C GLY A 151 19.60 9.69 -29.43
N THR A 152 19.64 9.05 -28.26
CA THR A 152 20.64 9.26 -27.21
C THR A 152 21.21 7.92 -26.77
N TYR A 153 22.38 7.93 -26.11
CA TYR A 153 23.00 6.68 -25.66
C TYR A 153 22.06 5.81 -24.84
N TRP A 154 21.42 6.36 -23.79
CA TRP A 154 20.59 5.55 -22.89
C TRP A 154 19.26 5.12 -23.52
N SER A 155 18.62 6.00 -24.30
CA SER A 155 17.37 5.64 -24.98
C SER A 155 17.58 4.61 -26.09
N ASP A 156 18.66 4.72 -26.86
CA ASP A 156 19.00 3.73 -27.89
C ASP A 156 19.52 2.42 -27.27
N LEU A 157 20.13 2.46 -26.07
CA LEU A 157 20.46 1.25 -25.31
C LEU A 157 19.20 0.47 -24.95
N ARG A 158 18.14 1.13 -24.43
CA ARG A 158 16.83 0.49 -24.17
C ARG A 158 16.29 -0.20 -25.43
N ARG A 159 16.34 0.48 -26.56
CA ARG A 159 15.89 -0.05 -27.87
C ARG A 159 16.70 -1.27 -28.29
N SER A 160 18.02 -1.23 -28.10
CA SER A 160 18.92 -2.36 -28.37
C SER A 160 18.64 -3.59 -27.48
N HIS A 161 18.08 -3.37 -26.28
CA HIS A 161 17.62 -4.43 -25.38
C HIS A 161 16.23 -5.00 -25.74
N GLY A 162 15.64 -4.58 -26.86
CA GLY A 162 14.37 -5.09 -27.36
C GLY A 162 13.15 -4.23 -27.02
N TYR A 163 13.34 -3.09 -26.36
CA TYR A 163 12.25 -2.22 -25.90
C TYR A 163 12.22 -0.92 -26.71
N GLU A 164 11.62 -1.00 -27.91
CA GLU A 164 11.60 0.11 -28.87
C GLU A 164 10.92 1.36 -28.29
N GLN A 165 9.72 1.20 -27.73
CA GLN A 165 8.97 2.30 -27.14
C GLN A 165 9.47 2.61 -25.72
N PRO A 166 9.49 3.89 -25.31
CA PRO A 166 9.77 4.25 -23.92
C PRO A 166 8.69 3.68 -22.99
N HIS A 167 9.12 3.31 -21.78
CA HIS A 167 8.26 2.82 -20.71
C HIS A 167 7.33 3.88 -20.14
N LYS A 168 7.73 5.17 -20.22
CA LYS A 168 6.93 6.33 -19.78
C LYS A 168 6.48 6.24 -18.33
N ILE A 169 7.41 5.89 -17.44
CA ILE A 169 7.18 5.82 -15.99
C ILE A 169 6.87 7.22 -15.47
N LYS A 170 5.70 7.38 -14.86
CA LYS A 170 5.22 8.68 -14.36
C LYS A 170 5.79 9.01 -12.99
N THR A 171 5.74 8.08 -12.03
CA THR A 171 5.99 8.36 -10.62
C THR A 171 7.31 7.73 -10.16
N TRP A 172 8.14 8.51 -9.46
CA TRP A 172 9.47 8.07 -9.02
C TRP A 172 9.74 8.36 -7.55
N CYS A 173 10.30 7.38 -6.82
CA CYS A 173 10.83 7.58 -5.46
C CYS A 173 12.28 8.05 -5.52
N LEU A 174 12.59 9.12 -4.81
CA LEU A 174 13.95 9.63 -4.66
C LEU A 174 14.65 8.87 -3.52
N GLY A 175 15.12 7.66 -3.80
CA GLY A 175 15.71 6.78 -2.77
C GLY A 175 14.68 5.89 -2.08
N ASN A 176 15.04 5.47 -0.89
CA ASN A 176 14.19 4.85 0.12
C ASN A 176 14.34 5.62 1.45
N GLU A 177 13.70 5.17 2.53
CA GLU A 177 13.93 5.57 3.92
C GLU A 177 15.42 5.69 4.30
N MET A 178 16.01 6.88 4.15
CA MET A 178 17.44 7.11 4.39
C MET A 178 17.75 7.46 5.85
N ASP A 179 16.74 7.58 6.71
CA ASP A 179 16.86 7.97 8.13
C ASP A 179 17.15 6.80 9.07
N GLY A 180 16.81 5.57 8.66
CA GLY A 180 17.11 4.36 9.42
C GLY A 180 18.62 4.05 9.47
N PRO A 181 19.22 3.79 10.65
CA PRO A 181 20.64 3.44 10.76
C PRO A 181 21.01 2.07 10.14
N TRP A 182 20.02 1.23 9.83
CA TRP A 182 20.21 -0.03 9.10
C TRP A 182 20.38 0.18 7.60
N GLN A 183 20.00 1.35 7.08
CA GLN A 183 19.93 1.58 5.65
C GLN A 183 21.31 1.75 5.01
N ILE A 184 21.54 1.10 3.88
CA ILE A 184 22.77 1.25 3.10
C ILE A 184 22.90 2.72 2.65
N GLY A 185 23.99 3.36 3.08
CA GLY A 185 24.23 4.75 2.72
C GLY A 185 23.30 5.75 3.41
N HIS A 186 22.77 5.39 4.60
CA HIS A 186 22.04 6.25 5.53
C HIS A 186 22.56 7.71 5.50
N LYS A 187 21.63 8.65 5.63
CA LYS A 187 21.91 10.09 5.58
C LYS A 187 21.19 10.81 6.69
N THR A 188 21.76 11.91 7.15
CA THR A 188 20.99 12.92 7.89
C THR A 188 19.93 13.56 6.99
N SER A 189 18.91 14.19 7.59
CA SER A 189 17.83 14.86 6.86
C SER A 189 18.35 15.97 5.92
N ALA A 190 19.42 16.68 6.31
CA ALA A 190 20.06 17.70 5.48
C ALA A 190 20.82 17.09 4.29
N GLU A 191 21.58 16.02 4.51
CA GLU A 191 22.31 15.31 3.44
C GLU A 191 21.34 14.70 2.43
N TYR A 192 20.30 14.03 2.91
CA TYR A 192 19.25 13.49 2.04
C TYR A 192 18.50 14.60 1.31
N GLY A 193 18.02 15.63 2.02
CA GLY A 193 17.31 16.75 1.40
C GLY A 193 18.12 17.45 0.30
N ARG A 194 19.44 17.61 0.50
CA ARG A 194 20.35 18.14 -0.51
C ARG A 194 20.50 17.22 -1.72
N LEU A 195 20.71 15.93 -1.52
CA LEU A 195 20.83 14.98 -2.62
C LEU A 195 19.52 14.82 -3.40
N ALA A 196 18.39 14.72 -2.70
CA ALA A 196 17.07 14.55 -3.26
C ALA A 196 16.68 15.74 -4.15
N VAL A 197 16.91 16.99 -3.72
CA VAL A 197 16.53 18.16 -4.54
C VAL A 197 17.33 18.28 -5.82
N GLU A 198 18.64 17.98 -5.80
CA GLU A 198 19.44 18.03 -7.04
C GLU A 198 19.12 16.87 -7.97
N THR A 199 18.81 15.70 -7.41
CA THR A 199 18.32 14.55 -8.17
C THR A 199 16.99 14.89 -8.85
N ALA A 200 16.04 15.44 -8.09
CA ALA A 200 14.72 15.84 -8.59
C ALA A 200 14.82 16.84 -9.75
N ARG A 201 15.68 17.86 -9.62
CA ARG A 201 15.93 18.84 -10.67
C ARG A 201 16.52 18.22 -11.92
N ALA A 202 17.55 17.38 -11.78
CA ALA A 202 18.17 16.71 -12.92
C ALA A 202 17.18 15.79 -13.65
N MET A 203 16.37 15.05 -12.91
CA MET A 203 15.33 14.19 -13.48
C MET A 203 14.28 15.01 -14.25
N ARG A 204 13.76 16.10 -13.68
CA ARG A 204 12.79 16.97 -14.38
C ARG A 204 13.35 17.66 -15.62
N LEU A 205 14.67 17.86 -15.71
CA LEU A 205 15.31 18.37 -16.94
C LEU A 205 15.32 17.32 -18.05
N VAL A 206 15.30 16.03 -17.72
CA VAL A 206 15.17 14.94 -18.70
C VAL A 206 13.70 14.76 -19.11
N ASP A 207 12.81 14.72 -18.13
CA ASP A 207 11.37 14.56 -18.36
C ASP A 207 10.58 15.44 -17.36
N PRO A 208 10.05 16.59 -17.79
CA PRO A 208 9.36 17.53 -16.90
C PRO A 208 8.00 17.00 -16.42
N ASP A 209 7.44 16.00 -17.10
CA ASP A 209 6.11 15.47 -16.83
C ASP A 209 6.09 14.44 -15.70
N ILE A 210 7.23 14.02 -15.15
CA ILE A 210 7.25 13.06 -14.04
C ILE A 210 6.70 13.65 -12.73
N GLU A 211 6.31 12.74 -11.84
CA GLU A 211 5.99 12.99 -10.45
C GLU A 211 7.07 12.42 -9.53
N LEU A 212 7.43 13.15 -8.48
CA LEU A 212 8.53 12.76 -7.59
C LEU A 212 8.08 12.66 -6.13
N VAL A 213 8.51 11.58 -5.48
CA VAL A 213 8.27 11.30 -4.06
C VAL A 213 9.58 11.44 -3.29
N ALA A 214 9.64 12.39 -2.36
CA ALA A 214 10.69 12.43 -1.35
C ALA A 214 10.37 11.42 -0.23
N CYS A 215 11.39 10.83 0.37
CA CYS A 215 11.24 9.83 1.42
C CYS A 215 11.06 10.51 2.78
N GLY A 216 9.95 10.21 3.46
CA GLY A 216 9.75 10.54 4.87
C GLY A 216 10.48 9.55 5.78
N SER A 217 10.19 9.63 7.08
CA SER A 217 10.78 8.77 8.08
C SER A 217 10.33 7.31 7.97
N SER A 218 11.18 6.37 8.38
CA SER A 218 10.88 4.93 8.44
C SER A 218 9.68 4.55 9.31
N SER A 219 9.35 5.37 10.32
CA SER A 219 8.15 5.21 11.14
C SER A 219 7.91 6.45 11.99
N SER A 220 6.71 6.55 12.59
CA SER A 220 6.36 7.58 13.58
C SER A 220 7.22 7.50 14.86
N SER A 221 7.87 6.36 15.13
CA SER A 221 8.72 6.15 16.30
C SER A 221 10.18 6.59 16.11
N MET A 222 10.56 7.04 14.91
CA MET A 222 11.92 7.48 14.65
C MET A 222 12.26 8.73 15.48
N PRO A 223 13.45 8.81 16.11
CA PRO A 223 13.83 9.98 16.90
C PRO A 223 13.87 11.29 16.11
N THR A 224 14.01 11.20 14.78
CA THR A 224 14.02 12.32 13.84
C THR A 224 12.63 12.71 13.36
N PHE A 225 11.57 11.97 13.69
CA PHE A 225 10.20 12.30 13.30
C PHE A 225 9.63 13.41 14.21
N PRO A 226 8.93 14.45 13.69
CA PRO A 226 8.71 14.79 12.27
C PRO A 226 9.72 15.83 11.72
N GLU A 227 10.86 16.02 12.38
CA GLU A 227 11.91 16.96 11.94
C GLU A 227 12.51 16.54 10.59
N TRP A 228 12.62 15.24 10.33
CA TRP A 228 13.08 14.68 9.06
C TRP A 228 12.29 15.25 7.88
N GLU A 229 10.96 15.13 7.89
CA GLU A 229 10.08 15.65 6.85
C GLU A 229 10.22 17.17 6.73
N ALA A 230 10.29 17.89 7.85
CA ALA A 230 10.40 19.34 7.85
C ALA A 230 11.69 19.81 7.15
N VAL A 231 12.84 19.20 7.48
CA VAL A 231 14.14 19.58 6.90
C VAL A 231 14.23 19.16 5.43
N THR A 232 13.82 17.93 5.11
CA THR A 232 13.91 17.41 3.74
C THR A 232 12.98 18.16 2.79
N LEU A 233 11.75 18.47 3.21
CA LEU A 233 10.84 19.31 2.45
C LEU A 233 11.32 20.76 2.36
N ASP A 234 12.00 21.31 3.37
CA ASP A 234 12.60 22.64 3.23
C ASP A 234 13.65 22.69 2.10
N HIS A 235 14.33 21.58 1.81
CA HIS A 235 15.18 21.49 0.62
C HIS A 235 14.39 21.24 -0.66
N THR A 236 13.43 20.34 -0.64
CA THR A 236 12.86 19.71 -1.85
C THR A 236 11.52 20.29 -2.31
N TYR A 237 10.85 21.13 -1.52
CA TYR A 237 9.42 21.47 -1.68
C TYR A 237 8.99 21.79 -3.11
N GLU A 238 9.75 22.62 -3.84
CA GLU A 238 9.39 23.05 -5.19
C GLU A 238 9.67 21.98 -6.26
N ALA A 239 10.56 21.02 -5.97
CA ALA A 239 10.99 20.01 -6.93
C ALA A 239 10.18 18.70 -6.86
N VAL A 240 9.58 18.38 -5.71
CA VAL A 240 8.84 17.12 -5.47
C VAL A 240 7.33 17.33 -5.31
N ASP A 241 6.53 16.28 -5.50
CA ASP A 241 5.06 16.35 -5.47
C ASP A 241 4.46 15.64 -4.25
N TYR A 242 5.20 14.66 -3.72
CA TYR A 242 4.80 13.84 -2.59
C TYR A 242 5.91 13.72 -1.54
N ILE A 243 5.53 13.49 -0.30
CA ILE A 243 6.38 12.95 0.77
C ILE A 243 5.86 11.56 1.15
N SER A 244 6.77 10.61 1.37
CA SER A 244 6.39 9.26 1.75
C SER A 244 6.15 9.08 3.26
N LEU A 245 5.36 8.07 3.62
CA LEU A 245 5.09 7.63 4.99
C LEU A 245 5.14 6.10 5.04
N HIS A 246 5.67 5.57 6.14
CA HIS A 246 5.86 4.13 6.30
C HIS A 246 5.38 3.70 7.69
N GLN A 247 4.57 2.64 7.76
CA GLN A 247 4.04 2.16 9.02
C GLN A 247 3.70 0.67 8.97
N TYR A 248 4.25 -0.06 9.93
CA TYR A 248 3.92 -1.45 10.16
C TYR A 248 3.34 -1.63 11.57
N TYR A 249 2.32 -2.48 11.68
CA TYR A 249 1.70 -2.82 12.97
C TYR A 249 1.82 -4.32 13.26
N GLY A 250 1.75 -4.70 14.53
CA GLY A 250 1.79 -6.10 14.93
C GLY A 250 1.24 -6.33 16.35
N ASN A 251 0.80 -7.55 16.63
CA ASN A 251 0.15 -7.90 17.90
C ASN A 251 1.05 -8.76 18.80
N ARG A 252 2.24 -8.27 19.12
CA ARG A 252 3.26 -9.01 19.92
C ARG A 252 2.81 -9.27 21.36
N ASP A 253 1.98 -8.39 21.91
CA ASP A 253 1.41 -8.51 23.26
C ASP A 253 0.15 -9.40 23.30
N ASN A 254 -0.33 -9.86 22.14
CA ASN A 254 -1.55 -10.65 21.99
C ASN A 254 -2.78 -9.98 22.64
N ASP A 255 -2.92 -8.67 22.43
CA ASP A 255 -4.01 -7.81 22.90
C ASP A 255 -4.79 -7.27 21.69
N THR A 256 -5.81 -8.02 21.27
CA THR A 256 -6.61 -7.68 20.08
C THR A 256 -7.32 -6.33 20.21
N ALA A 257 -7.84 -5.98 21.39
CA ALA A 257 -8.59 -4.72 21.58
C ALA A 257 -7.68 -3.50 21.36
N ASN A 258 -6.45 -3.57 21.87
CA ASN A 258 -5.44 -2.54 21.63
C ASN A 258 -4.91 -2.56 20.19
N TYR A 259 -4.69 -3.77 19.64
CA TYR A 259 -4.21 -3.94 18.27
C TYR A 259 -5.16 -3.33 17.23
N LEU A 260 -6.47 -3.55 17.35
CA LEU A 260 -7.47 -2.94 16.45
C LEU A 260 -7.60 -1.42 16.61
N ALA A 261 -7.07 -0.85 17.71
CA ALA A 261 -7.03 0.59 17.96
C ALA A 261 -5.81 1.29 17.33
N LEU A 262 -4.81 0.57 16.81
CA LEU A 262 -3.59 1.14 16.23
C LEU A 262 -3.83 2.08 15.04
N THR A 263 -5.01 2.04 14.43
CA THR A 263 -5.37 3.02 13.40
C THR A 263 -5.60 4.44 13.93
N LEU A 264 -5.77 4.64 15.24
CA LEU A 264 -5.76 5.98 15.85
C LEU A 264 -4.35 6.60 15.80
N ASP A 265 -3.31 5.78 16.03
CA ASP A 265 -1.92 6.19 15.80
C ASP A 265 -1.67 6.52 14.32
N MET A 266 -2.17 5.69 13.41
CA MET A 266 -2.06 5.94 11.96
C MET A 266 -2.72 7.26 11.54
N ASP A 267 -3.91 7.56 12.06
CA ASP A 267 -4.62 8.81 11.81
C ASP A 267 -3.80 10.01 12.31
N HIS A 268 -3.25 9.90 13.52
CA HIS A 268 -2.37 10.90 14.11
C HIS A 268 -1.08 11.10 13.30
N PHE A 269 -0.49 10.01 12.80
CA PHE A 269 0.72 10.04 11.97
C PHE A 269 0.47 10.80 10.67
N ILE A 270 -0.61 10.47 9.94
CA ILE A 270 -1.02 11.18 8.71
C ILE A 270 -1.27 12.67 9.01
N HIS A 271 -1.97 12.97 10.10
CA HIS A 271 -2.25 14.36 10.50
C HIS A 271 -0.97 15.16 10.79
N THR A 272 0.00 14.53 11.46
CA THR A 272 1.29 15.14 11.78
C THR A 272 2.07 15.47 10.50
N VAL A 273 2.20 14.53 9.57
CA VAL A 273 2.91 14.77 8.30
C VAL A 273 2.19 15.79 7.43
N LYS A 274 0.84 15.75 7.39
CA LYS A 274 0.01 16.78 6.72
C LYS A 274 0.32 18.18 7.26
N SER A 275 0.40 18.31 8.58
CA SER A 275 0.71 19.57 9.26
C SER A 275 2.14 20.05 8.97
N THR A 276 3.12 19.14 8.97
CA THR A 276 4.51 19.46 8.58
C THR A 276 4.60 19.96 7.13
N CYS A 277 3.88 19.31 6.21
CA CYS A 277 3.79 19.76 4.82
C CYS A 277 3.20 21.16 4.69
N ASP A 278 2.16 21.48 5.46
CA ASP A 278 1.48 22.78 5.43
C ASP A 278 2.33 23.88 6.07
N TYR A 279 3.10 23.54 7.11
CA TYR A 279 4.13 24.42 7.66
C TYR A 279 5.17 24.80 6.59
N ILE A 280 5.73 23.82 5.88
CA ILE A 280 6.74 24.11 4.84
C ILE A 280 6.10 24.86 3.67
N LYS A 281 4.85 24.54 3.28
CA LYS A 281 4.09 25.32 2.29
C LYS A 281 4.08 26.81 2.63
N ALA A 282 3.69 27.12 3.87
CA ALA A 282 3.62 28.49 4.37
C ALA A 282 5.01 29.15 4.42
N LYS A 283 6.03 28.43 4.91
CA LYS A 283 7.42 28.89 4.95
C LYS A 283 7.95 29.24 3.55
N LYS A 284 7.63 28.44 2.54
CA LYS A 284 8.01 28.67 1.13
C LYS A 284 7.12 29.68 0.41
N ARG A 285 5.97 30.05 0.99
CA ARG A 285 4.92 30.85 0.34
C ARG A 285 4.45 30.22 -0.97
N SER A 286 4.48 28.89 -1.04
CA SER A 286 4.14 28.15 -2.24
C SER A 286 2.63 28.03 -2.40
N LYS A 287 2.15 28.06 -3.64
CA LYS A 287 0.76 27.73 -3.96
C LYS A 287 0.55 26.22 -4.10
N LYS A 288 1.62 25.46 -4.37
CA LYS A 288 1.58 24.01 -4.48
C LYS A 288 1.23 23.40 -3.12
N THR A 289 0.40 22.36 -3.13
CA THR A 289 0.12 21.54 -1.94
C THR A 289 0.91 20.25 -2.07
N MET A 290 1.67 19.91 -1.04
CA MET A 290 2.39 18.63 -0.96
C MET A 290 1.41 17.50 -0.61
N TYR A 291 1.41 16.44 -1.40
CA TYR A 291 0.58 15.26 -1.16
C TYR A 291 1.36 14.16 -0.44
N LEU A 292 0.65 13.14 0.04
CA LEU A 292 1.22 12.05 0.80
C LEU A 292 1.21 10.76 -0.02
N SER A 293 2.31 10.02 0.07
CA SER A 293 2.51 8.68 -0.48
C SER A 293 2.73 7.69 0.67
N PHE A 294 1.73 6.95 1.11
CA PHE A 294 1.90 5.94 2.16
C PHE A 294 2.46 4.65 1.55
N ASP A 295 3.67 4.71 1.01
CA ASP A 295 4.23 3.69 0.10
C ASP A 295 4.91 2.51 0.80
N GLU A 296 4.78 2.41 2.12
CA GLU A 296 4.90 1.16 2.86
C GLU A 296 3.87 1.10 4.00
N TRP A 297 2.91 0.17 3.90
CA TRP A 297 2.02 -0.14 5.02
C TRP A 297 1.63 -1.60 5.03
N ASN A 298 1.61 -2.22 6.21
CA ASN A 298 0.96 -3.52 6.44
C ASN A 298 0.94 -3.91 7.93
N VAL A 299 0.42 -5.10 8.20
CA VAL A 299 0.75 -5.90 9.37
C VAL A 299 2.08 -6.63 9.11
N TRP A 300 3.00 -6.60 10.07
CA TRP A 300 4.26 -7.34 10.00
C TRP A 300 4.83 -7.67 11.37
N TYR A 301 4.81 -8.96 11.73
CA TYR A 301 5.46 -9.45 12.95
C TYR A 301 5.66 -10.96 13.06
N HIS A 302 4.92 -11.78 12.31
CA HIS A 302 4.84 -13.23 12.54
C HIS A 302 6.13 -13.97 12.17
N SER A 303 6.82 -13.54 11.12
CA SER A 303 8.01 -14.18 10.55
C SER A 303 9.31 -13.86 11.30
N ASN A 304 9.30 -12.87 12.21
CA ASN A 304 10.52 -12.30 12.80
C ASN A 304 11.52 -13.33 13.36
N ASP A 305 11.03 -14.40 14.00
CA ASP A 305 11.88 -15.47 14.55
C ASP A 305 12.33 -16.50 13.52
N ALA A 306 11.56 -16.71 12.44
CA ALA A 306 11.96 -17.52 11.31
C ALA A 306 13.06 -16.82 10.50
N ASP A 307 12.92 -15.52 10.26
CA ASP A 307 13.86 -14.70 9.48
C ASP A 307 15.27 -14.70 10.07
N ARG A 308 15.38 -14.69 11.42
CA ARG A 308 16.66 -14.75 12.14
C ARG A 308 17.47 -16.03 11.89
N LYS A 309 16.83 -17.09 11.38
CA LYS A 309 17.44 -18.40 11.13
C LYS A 309 17.86 -18.59 9.67
N ILE A 310 17.62 -17.60 8.82
CA ILE A 310 17.91 -17.68 7.39
C ILE A 310 19.41 -17.56 7.16
N GLU A 311 19.96 -18.53 6.44
CA GLU A 311 21.36 -18.51 6.03
C GLU A 311 21.60 -17.41 4.99
N PRO A 312 22.62 -16.55 5.19
CA PRO A 312 22.89 -15.43 4.30
C PRO A 312 23.44 -15.91 2.96
N TRP A 313 23.33 -15.04 1.96
CA TRP A 313 23.87 -15.17 0.61
C TRP A 313 23.25 -16.32 -0.20
N THR A 314 22.06 -16.73 0.20
CA THR A 314 21.20 -17.62 -0.58
C THR A 314 20.40 -16.81 -1.61
N VAL A 315 19.97 -17.46 -2.69
CA VAL A 315 19.07 -16.87 -3.68
C VAL A 315 17.64 -17.10 -3.22
N ALA A 316 16.85 -16.04 -3.15
CA ALA A 316 15.41 -16.09 -2.84
C ALA A 316 15.02 -16.91 -1.60
N PRO A 317 15.65 -16.66 -0.42
CA PRO A 317 15.23 -17.32 0.81
C PRO A 317 13.79 -16.93 1.20
N PRO A 318 13.10 -17.73 2.05
CA PRO A 318 11.75 -17.45 2.52
C PRO A 318 11.70 -16.33 3.57
N GLN A 319 12.08 -15.11 3.19
CA GLN A 319 12.14 -13.95 4.08
C GLN A 319 10.79 -13.23 4.17
N LEU A 320 10.43 -12.81 5.38
CA LEU A 320 9.25 -12.00 5.66
C LEU A 320 7.92 -12.68 5.27
N GLU A 321 7.85 -14.01 5.33
CA GLU A 321 6.64 -14.76 4.94
C GLU A 321 5.64 -14.88 6.10
N ASP A 322 5.08 -13.74 6.50
CA ASP A 322 4.00 -13.68 7.49
C ASP A 322 2.78 -14.47 6.99
N VAL A 323 2.23 -15.33 7.87
CA VAL A 323 0.95 -16.00 7.66
C VAL A 323 -0.12 -15.26 8.44
N TYR A 324 -0.92 -14.48 7.74
CA TYR A 324 -1.90 -13.59 8.35
C TYR A 324 -3.11 -14.33 8.89
N ASN A 325 -3.57 -13.88 10.06
CA ASN A 325 -4.77 -14.38 10.71
C ASN A 325 -5.97 -13.44 10.47
N PHE A 326 -7.12 -13.75 11.09
CA PHE A 326 -8.35 -12.97 10.88
C PHE A 326 -8.29 -11.57 11.51
N GLU A 327 -7.72 -11.39 12.71
CA GLU A 327 -7.59 -10.06 13.31
C GLU A 327 -6.66 -9.14 12.50
N ASP A 328 -5.64 -9.69 11.84
CA ASP A 328 -4.77 -8.94 10.93
C ASP A 328 -5.59 -8.35 9.76
N ALA A 329 -6.55 -9.11 9.22
CA ALA A 329 -7.46 -8.64 8.18
C ALA A 329 -8.41 -7.52 8.66
N LEU A 330 -8.83 -7.56 9.92
CA LEU A 330 -9.64 -6.49 10.52
C LEU A 330 -8.83 -5.19 10.67
N LEU A 331 -7.57 -5.29 11.08
CA LEU A 331 -6.69 -4.12 11.14
C LEU A 331 -6.42 -3.56 9.74
N VAL A 332 -6.09 -4.41 8.76
CA VAL A 332 -5.90 -3.98 7.35
C VAL A 332 -7.15 -3.28 6.81
N GLY A 333 -8.35 -3.81 7.08
CA GLY A 333 -9.61 -3.14 6.73
C GLY A 333 -9.75 -1.75 7.35
N SER A 334 -9.38 -1.62 8.63
CA SER A 334 -9.40 -0.34 9.35
C SER A 334 -8.35 0.66 8.80
N MET A 335 -7.15 0.18 8.42
CA MET A 335 -6.12 1.02 7.78
C MET A 335 -6.61 1.58 6.42
N LEU A 336 -7.29 0.75 5.62
CA LEU A 336 -7.90 1.17 4.36
C LEU A 336 -9.01 2.20 4.57
N ILE A 337 -9.82 2.05 5.62
CA ILE A 337 -10.82 3.05 6.04
C ILE A 337 -10.13 4.38 6.40
N THR A 338 -9.01 4.35 7.13
CA THR A 338 -8.22 5.55 7.43
C THR A 338 -7.74 6.25 6.16
N PHE A 339 -7.24 5.52 5.16
CA PHE A 339 -6.85 6.14 3.89
C PHE A 339 -8.00 6.86 3.18
N LEU A 340 -9.19 6.25 3.16
CA LEU A 340 -10.38 6.88 2.60
C LEU A 340 -10.75 8.18 3.33
N ARG A 341 -10.60 8.22 4.67
CA ARG A 341 -10.84 9.44 5.47
C ARG A 341 -9.82 10.54 5.20
N HIS A 342 -8.63 10.21 4.70
CA HIS A 342 -7.56 11.15 4.35
C HIS A 342 -7.37 11.33 2.84
N ALA A 343 -8.37 10.96 2.03
CA ALA A 343 -8.31 11.03 0.56
C ALA A 343 -8.05 12.46 0.02
N ASP A 344 -8.23 13.51 0.82
CA ASP A 344 -7.90 14.90 0.46
C ASP A 344 -6.38 15.11 0.26
N ARG A 345 -5.56 14.40 1.03
CA ARG A 345 -4.10 14.59 1.08
C ARG A 345 -3.30 13.34 0.76
N LEU A 346 -3.82 12.17 1.14
CA LEU A 346 -3.26 10.89 0.73
C LEU A 346 -3.69 10.58 -0.70
N LYS A 347 -2.72 10.43 -1.59
CA LYS A 347 -2.98 10.18 -3.03
C LYS A 347 -2.37 8.89 -3.53
N MET A 348 -1.39 8.34 -2.81
CA MET A 348 -0.79 7.06 -3.13
C MET A 348 -0.59 6.29 -1.83
N ALA A 349 -0.76 4.98 -1.89
CA ALA A 349 -0.40 4.08 -0.81
C ALA A 349 -0.04 2.72 -1.40
N CYS A 350 0.95 2.05 -0.82
CA CYS A 350 1.44 0.77 -1.33
C CYS A 350 1.43 -0.27 -0.21
N LEU A 351 0.53 -1.25 -0.32
CA LEU A 351 0.53 -2.42 0.55
C LEU A 351 1.89 -3.13 0.40
N ALA A 352 2.65 -3.19 1.48
CA ALA A 352 3.98 -3.78 1.52
C ALA A 352 3.88 -5.22 2.05
N GLN A 353 4.03 -6.26 1.24
CA GLN A 353 4.24 -6.27 -0.22
C GLN A 353 3.17 -7.10 -0.93
N LEU A 354 3.30 -7.32 -2.24
CA LEU A 354 2.23 -7.88 -3.07
C LEU A 354 2.21 -9.42 -3.10
N VAL A 355 3.37 -10.07 -3.07
CA VAL A 355 3.52 -11.53 -3.21
C VAL A 355 4.59 -12.07 -2.25
N ASN A 356 4.27 -13.14 -1.51
CA ASN A 356 5.08 -13.84 -0.50
C ASN A 356 5.57 -13.01 0.70
N VAL A 357 6.29 -11.94 0.44
CA VAL A 357 6.86 -11.04 1.43
C VAL A 357 5.74 -10.20 2.03
N ILE A 358 5.38 -10.45 3.29
CA ILE A 358 4.32 -9.74 4.03
C ILE A 358 3.12 -9.43 3.13
N ALA A 359 2.57 -10.47 2.49
CA ALA A 359 1.77 -10.31 1.28
C ALA A 359 0.32 -10.81 1.39
N PRO A 360 -0.63 -10.23 0.64
CA PRO A 360 -1.98 -10.78 0.49
C PRO A 360 -2.01 -12.04 -0.39
N ILE A 361 -0.98 -12.25 -1.22
CA ILE A 361 -0.85 -13.40 -2.14
C ILE A 361 0.38 -14.20 -1.73
N MET A 362 0.22 -15.51 -1.60
CA MET A 362 1.32 -16.44 -1.30
C MET A 362 1.46 -17.46 -2.41
N THR A 363 2.68 -17.99 -2.59
CA THR A 363 3.00 -19.07 -3.52
C THR A 363 3.84 -20.16 -2.86
N GLU A 364 3.67 -21.38 -3.36
CA GLU A 364 4.59 -22.51 -3.18
C GLU A 364 5.41 -22.66 -4.47
N ASN A 365 6.74 -22.86 -4.35
CA ASN A 365 7.58 -23.16 -5.51
C ASN A 365 7.10 -24.47 -6.16
N GLY A 366 6.86 -24.45 -7.47
CA GLY A 366 6.26 -25.55 -8.23
C GLY A 366 4.83 -25.90 -7.82
N GLY A 367 4.19 -25.05 -7.02
CA GLY A 367 2.89 -25.30 -6.41
C GLY A 367 1.92 -24.12 -6.56
N ARG A 368 0.82 -24.15 -5.82
CA ARG A 368 -0.27 -23.18 -6.00
C ARG A 368 0.05 -21.78 -5.50
N ALA A 369 -0.71 -20.81 -6.00
CA ALA A 369 -0.91 -19.51 -5.38
C ALA A 369 -2.21 -19.50 -4.54
N TRP A 370 -2.23 -18.79 -3.41
CA TRP A 370 -3.44 -18.64 -2.58
C TRP A 370 -3.57 -17.26 -1.94
N LYS A 371 -4.78 -16.97 -1.46
CA LYS A 371 -5.17 -15.69 -0.84
C LYS A 371 -5.00 -15.76 0.68
N GLN A 372 -4.24 -14.83 1.24
CA GLN A 372 -4.20 -14.63 2.69
C GLN A 372 -5.48 -13.94 3.19
N THR A 373 -5.68 -13.90 4.51
CA THR A 373 -6.85 -13.24 5.12
C THR A 373 -6.94 -11.76 4.72
N ILE A 374 -5.81 -11.06 4.68
CA ILE A 374 -5.70 -9.63 4.33
C ILE A 374 -6.02 -9.32 2.85
N PHE A 375 -6.06 -10.33 1.97
CA PHE A 375 -6.43 -10.17 0.56
C PHE A 375 -7.82 -9.56 0.41
N TYR A 376 -8.76 -9.98 1.26
CA TYR A 376 -10.17 -9.65 1.15
C TYR A 376 -10.54 -8.19 1.46
N PRO A 377 -10.17 -7.61 2.62
CA PRO A 377 -10.43 -6.19 2.87
C PRO A 377 -9.78 -5.30 1.81
N TYR A 378 -8.55 -5.62 1.36
CA TYR A 378 -7.87 -4.90 0.28
C TYR A 378 -8.63 -5.00 -1.05
N LEU A 379 -9.02 -6.21 -1.47
CA LEU A 379 -9.85 -6.45 -2.65
C LEU A 379 -11.11 -5.58 -2.64
N HIS A 380 -11.84 -5.61 -1.53
CA HIS A 380 -13.10 -4.90 -1.39
C HIS A 380 -12.90 -3.39 -1.46
N ALA A 381 -11.88 -2.85 -0.78
CA ALA A 381 -11.57 -1.43 -0.82
C ALA A 381 -11.15 -0.98 -2.23
N SER A 382 -10.28 -1.73 -2.91
CA SER A 382 -9.84 -1.41 -4.26
C SER A 382 -10.97 -1.46 -5.30
N LYS A 383 -11.87 -2.43 -5.19
CA LYS A 383 -13.02 -2.56 -6.12
C LYS A 383 -14.10 -1.53 -5.88
N TYR A 384 -14.46 -1.28 -4.62
CA TYR A 384 -15.68 -0.55 -4.27
C TYR A 384 -15.44 0.82 -3.63
N GLY A 385 -14.19 1.18 -3.37
CA GLY A 385 -13.78 2.46 -2.78
C GLY A 385 -13.36 3.52 -3.80
N ARG A 386 -13.72 3.35 -5.08
CA ARG A 386 -13.42 4.32 -6.15
C ARG A 386 -14.57 5.31 -6.30
N GLY A 387 -14.24 6.60 -6.32
CA GLY A 387 -15.21 7.69 -6.36
C GLY A 387 -14.83 8.80 -5.39
N VAL A 388 -15.83 9.44 -4.80
CA VAL A 388 -15.69 10.53 -3.84
C VAL A 388 -15.78 9.96 -2.44
N SER A 389 -14.73 10.15 -1.63
CA SER A 389 -14.81 9.89 -0.20
C SER A 389 -15.67 10.95 0.46
N LEU A 390 -16.66 10.52 1.24
CA LEU A 390 -17.59 11.37 1.97
C LEU A 390 -17.17 11.48 3.44
N LEU A 391 -17.57 12.56 4.08
CA LEU A 391 -17.41 12.77 5.52
C LEU A 391 -18.68 12.27 6.24
N PRO A 392 -18.68 11.05 6.79
CA PRO A 392 -19.79 10.60 7.62
C PRO A 392 -19.77 11.32 8.98
N ILE A 393 -20.95 11.63 9.51
CA ILE A 393 -21.10 12.03 10.92
C ILE A 393 -21.41 10.77 11.72
N VAL A 394 -20.48 10.34 12.56
CA VAL A 394 -20.55 9.04 13.27
C VAL A 394 -20.73 9.27 14.77
N ASP A 395 -21.67 8.53 15.35
CA ASP A 395 -21.89 8.39 16.79
C ASP A 395 -21.78 6.90 17.13
N SER A 396 -20.71 6.52 17.81
CA SER A 396 -20.39 5.13 18.17
C SER A 396 -20.09 5.06 19.66
N PRO A 397 -20.52 3.99 20.35
CA PRO A 397 -19.96 3.65 21.65
C PRO A 397 -18.45 3.50 21.54
N VAL A 398 -17.75 3.77 22.64
CA VAL A 398 -16.30 3.78 22.73
C VAL A 398 -15.81 2.80 23.79
N TYR A 399 -14.54 2.44 23.72
CA TYR A 399 -13.82 1.69 24.75
C TYR A 399 -12.43 2.25 24.96
N ASP A 400 -11.85 1.95 26.12
CA ASP A 400 -10.44 2.20 26.39
C ASP A 400 -9.66 0.90 26.19
N SER A 401 -8.46 1.03 25.64
CA SER A 401 -7.46 -0.04 25.54
C SER A 401 -6.22 0.32 26.35
N LYS A 402 -5.18 -0.50 26.25
CA LYS A 402 -3.91 -0.28 26.94
C LYS A 402 -3.26 1.07 26.58
N ASP A 403 -3.24 1.42 25.29
CA ASP A 403 -2.50 2.58 24.77
C ASP A 403 -3.42 3.70 24.26
N PHE A 404 -4.73 3.45 24.14
CA PHE A 404 -5.70 4.39 23.56
C PHE A 404 -6.95 4.54 24.43
N THR A 405 -7.49 5.74 24.47
CA THR A 405 -8.77 6.04 25.15
C THR A 405 -9.83 6.44 24.13
N ASP A 406 -11.11 6.28 24.49
CA ASP A 406 -12.25 6.67 23.67
C ASP A 406 -12.21 6.09 22.24
N VAL A 407 -11.74 4.85 22.10
CA VAL A 407 -11.65 4.15 20.80
C VAL A 407 -13.06 3.80 20.31
N PRO A 408 -13.50 4.30 19.14
CA PRO A 408 -14.80 3.93 18.60
C PRO A 408 -14.86 2.45 18.23
N TYR A 409 -15.93 1.76 18.65
CA TYR A 409 -16.18 0.40 18.18
C TYR A 409 -16.49 0.32 16.69
N LEU A 410 -17.19 1.32 16.13
CA LEU A 410 -17.38 1.46 14.69
C LEU A 410 -16.22 2.25 14.08
N ASP A 411 -15.46 1.61 13.19
CA ASP A 411 -14.60 2.30 12.23
C ASP A 411 -15.27 2.27 10.86
N SER A 412 -15.36 3.41 10.17
CA SER A 412 -16.10 3.47 8.90
C SER A 412 -15.63 4.58 7.97
N ALA A 413 -15.74 4.31 6.67
CA ALA A 413 -15.63 5.28 5.60
C ALA A 413 -16.71 5.00 4.54
N VAL A 414 -17.09 6.05 3.80
CA VAL A 414 -18.13 5.96 2.77
C VAL A 414 -17.63 6.57 1.48
N VAL A 415 -17.80 5.82 0.38
CA VAL A 415 -17.44 6.29 -0.96
C VAL A 415 -18.68 6.34 -1.83
N HIS A 416 -18.85 7.44 -2.54
CA HIS A 416 -19.88 7.62 -3.57
C HIS A 416 -19.23 7.67 -4.94
N ASN A 417 -19.56 6.68 -5.77
CA ASN A 417 -19.24 6.68 -7.19
C ASN A 417 -20.39 7.36 -7.95
N GLU A 418 -20.15 8.59 -8.39
CA GLU A 418 -21.12 9.40 -9.14
C GLU A 418 -21.40 8.83 -10.54
N GLU A 419 -20.41 8.21 -11.19
CA GLU A 419 -20.53 7.67 -12.55
C GLU A 419 -21.39 6.39 -12.58
N ASP A 420 -21.18 5.49 -11.62
CA ASP A 420 -21.93 4.23 -11.51
C ASP A 420 -23.21 4.35 -10.68
N GLU A 421 -23.47 5.53 -10.09
CA GLU A 421 -24.52 5.80 -9.12
C GLU A 421 -24.53 4.77 -7.97
N GLU A 422 -23.35 4.51 -7.40
CA GLU A 422 -23.13 3.54 -6.32
C GLU A 422 -22.58 4.19 -5.05
N ILE A 423 -23.00 3.69 -3.89
CA ILE A 423 -22.45 4.08 -2.59
C ILE A 423 -21.97 2.82 -1.90
N THR A 424 -20.76 2.88 -1.37
CA THR A 424 -20.18 1.81 -0.57
C THR A 424 -19.88 2.31 0.82
N ILE A 425 -20.47 1.65 1.82
CA ILE A 425 -20.16 1.86 3.23
C ILE A 425 -19.21 0.73 3.65
N PHE A 426 -17.99 1.10 4.01
CA PHE A 426 -17.01 0.21 4.64
C PHE A 426 -17.11 0.36 6.15
N ALA A 427 -17.18 -0.75 6.88
CA ALA A 427 -17.29 -0.71 8.33
C ALA A 427 -16.58 -1.87 9.02
N VAL A 428 -15.82 -1.57 10.07
CA VAL A 428 -15.29 -2.56 11.02
C VAL A 428 -16.03 -2.41 12.35
N ASN A 429 -16.51 -3.52 12.89
CA ASN A 429 -16.91 -3.59 14.29
C ASN A 429 -15.73 -4.14 15.10
N ARG A 430 -15.08 -3.30 15.90
CA ARG A 430 -13.96 -3.68 16.78
C ARG A 430 -14.40 -4.41 18.04
N HIS A 431 -15.70 -4.47 18.32
CA HIS A 431 -16.20 -5.10 19.52
C HIS A 431 -15.98 -6.62 19.45
N LEU A 432 -15.29 -7.20 20.43
CA LEU A 432 -14.87 -8.60 20.40
C LEU A 432 -15.96 -9.59 20.85
N GLU A 433 -16.93 -9.12 21.62
CA GLU A 433 -17.98 -9.98 22.21
C GLU A 433 -19.39 -9.77 21.62
N GLU A 434 -19.77 -8.52 21.32
CA GLU A 434 -21.12 -8.14 20.91
C GLU A 434 -21.19 -7.63 19.46
N ALA A 435 -22.36 -7.84 18.85
CA ALA A 435 -22.68 -7.25 17.56
C ALA A 435 -23.11 -5.79 17.73
N LEU A 436 -22.83 -4.98 16.71
CA LEU A 436 -23.16 -3.56 16.66
C LEU A 436 -24.33 -3.32 15.70
N GLU A 437 -25.42 -2.74 16.22
CA GLU A 437 -26.58 -2.35 15.42
C GLU A 437 -26.32 -0.97 14.79
N LEU A 438 -25.97 -0.93 13.50
CA LEU A 438 -25.73 0.28 12.73
C LEU A 438 -27.05 0.84 12.17
N SER A 439 -27.27 2.13 12.36
CA SER A 439 -28.33 2.91 11.70
C SER A 439 -27.68 4.06 10.92
N CYS A 440 -27.68 3.98 9.60
CA CYS A 440 -27.04 4.94 8.70
C CYS A 440 -28.08 5.70 7.89
N ASP A 441 -28.16 7.02 8.08
CA ASP A 441 -29.01 7.92 7.34
C ASP A 441 -28.37 8.27 5.99
N VAL A 442 -29.01 7.83 4.92
CA VAL A 442 -28.61 8.04 3.51
C VAL A 442 -29.70 8.79 2.73
N ARG A 443 -30.57 9.57 3.42
CA ARG A 443 -31.72 10.25 2.78
C ARG A 443 -31.36 11.15 1.61
N SER A 444 -30.12 11.65 1.54
CA SER A 444 -29.63 12.46 0.41
C SER A 444 -29.50 11.69 -0.92
N PHE A 445 -29.58 10.35 -0.87
CA PHE A 445 -29.46 9.42 -1.99
C PHE A 445 -30.81 8.79 -2.35
N GLU A 446 -31.72 9.61 -2.83
CA GLU A 446 -33.04 9.18 -3.28
C GLU A 446 -32.98 8.18 -4.43
N GLY A 447 -33.85 7.16 -4.40
CA GLY A 447 -33.93 6.13 -5.44
C GLY A 447 -32.85 5.05 -5.35
N TYR A 448 -32.02 5.04 -4.32
CA TYR A 448 -31.05 3.97 -4.09
C TYR A 448 -31.70 2.73 -3.47
N ARG A 449 -31.16 1.57 -3.82
CA ARG A 449 -31.52 0.26 -3.26
C ARG A 449 -30.27 -0.46 -2.76
N LEU A 450 -30.46 -1.35 -1.78
CA LEU A 450 -29.41 -2.26 -1.35
C LEU A 450 -29.07 -3.23 -2.48
N VAL A 451 -27.78 -3.38 -2.78
CA VAL A 451 -27.23 -4.36 -3.71
C VAL A 451 -26.82 -5.61 -2.94
N GLU A 452 -25.96 -5.44 -1.94
CA GLU A 452 -25.43 -6.54 -1.12
C GLU A 452 -24.83 -6.02 0.19
N HIS A 453 -24.66 -6.94 1.14
CA HIS A 453 -23.88 -6.75 2.35
C HIS A 453 -22.87 -7.90 2.48
N ILE A 454 -21.62 -7.60 2.14
CA ILE A 454 -20.49 -8.52 2.24
C ILE A 454 -19.94 -8.45 3.66
N VAL A 455 -19.71 -9.61 4.27
CA VAL A 455 -19.17 -9.74 5.62
C VAL A 455 -17.96 -10.66 5.57
N LEU A 456 -16.87 -10.26 6.22
CA LEU A 456 -15.75 -11.11 6.58
C LEU A 456 -15.75 -11.27 8.11
N GLU A 457 -16.05 -12.47 8.57
CA GLU A 457 -16.13 -12.83 9.98
C GLU A 457 -15.60 -14.25 10.22
N HIS A 458 -15.04 -14.50 11.40
CA HIS A 458 -14.65 -15.81 11.86
C HIS A 458 -14.67 -15.85 13.40
N ASP A 459 -15.08 -16.97 14.00
CA ASP A 459 -15.18 -17.08 15.47
C ASP A 459 -13.81 -17.10 16.16
N ASP A 460 -12.80 -17.60 15.46
CA ASP A 460 -11.39 -17.58 15.89
C ASP A 460 -10.63 -16.45 15.19
N LEU A 461 -10.21 -15.46 15.97
CA LEU A 461 -9.39 -14.33 15.52
C LEU A 461 -8.01 -14.75 14.99
N LYS A 462 -7.51 -15.91 15.43
CA LYS A 462 -6.21 -16.44 15.03
C LYS A 462 -6.31 -17.40 13.83
N ALA A 463 -7.49 -17.57 13.24
CA ALA A 463 -7.66 -18.41 12.06
C ALA A 463 -6.90 -17.83 10.85
N VAL A 464 -6.18 -18.70 10.15
CA VAL A 464 -5.37 -18.36 8.97
C VAL A 464 -5.89 -19.07 7.72
N ASN A 465 -5.57 -18.51 6.56
CA ASN A 465 -5.67 -19.23 5.30
C ASN A 465 -4.33 -19.91 4.99
N THR A 466 -4.40 -21.06 4.33
CA THR A 466 -3.23 -21.81 3.88
C THR A 466 -3.40 -22.18 2.42
N ALA A 467 -2.34 -22.71 1.82
CA ALA A 467 -2.42 -23.25 0.48
C ALA A 467 -3.53 -24.34 0.38
N ALA A 468 -3.70 -25.16 1.42
CA ALA A 468 -4.65 -26.27 1.45
C ALA A 468 -6.11 -25.87 1.71
N GLU A 469 -6.34 -24.78 2.44
CA GLU A 469 -7.66 -24.43 2.94
C GLU A 469 -7.81 -22.93 3.13
N GLU A 470 -8.94 -22.41 2.66
CA GLU A 470 -9.36 -21.03 2.80
C GLU A 470 -10.50 -20.94 3.82
N LYS A 471 -10.13 -20.84 5.10
CA LYS A 471 -11.04 -20.81 6.26
C LYS A 471 -11.71 -19.45 6.41
N VAL A 472 -10.94 -18.39 6.21
CA VAL A 472 -11.37 -17.00 6.39
C VAL A 472 -11.63 -16.42 5.01
N LYS A 473 -12.91 -16.35 4.64
CA LYS A 473 -13.38 -15.82 3.35
C LYS A 473 -14.72 -15.10 3.50
N PRO A 474 -15.01 -14.10 2.67
CA PRO A 474 -16.22 -13.32 2.80
C PRO A 474 -17.48 -14.10 2.39
N HIS A 475 -18.64 -13.63 2.84
CA HIS A 475 -19.94 -14.05 2.35
C HIS A 475 -20.91 -12.87 2.23
N SER A 476 -21.88 -12.96 1.32
CA SER A 476 -22.90 -11.91 1.10
C SER A 476 -24.21 -12.17 1.87
N ARG A 477 -24.11 -12.71 3.10
CA ARG A 477 -25.29 -13.00 3.96
C ARG A 477 -25.51 -11.95 5.04
N GLY A 478 -24.92 -10.77 4.90
CA GLY A 478 -25.11 -9.69 5.87
C GLY A 478 -26.56 -9.17 5.87
N GLU A 479 -27.03 -8.72 7.03
CA GLU A 479 -28.44 -8.40 7.28
C GLU A 479 -28.78 -6.92 7.05
N ALA A 480 -28.11 -6.25 6.11
CA ALA A 480 -28.41 -4.85 5.83
C ALA A 480 -29.79 -4.71 5.18
N LYS A 481 -30.50 -3.64 5.49
CA LYS A 481 -31.79 -3.26 4.89
C LYS A 481 -31.81 -1.76 4.68
N LEU A 482 -32.39 -1.32 3.57
CA LEU A 482 -32.66 0.10 3.31
C LEU A 482 -34.16 0.33 3.34
N ASP A 483 -34.62 1.19 4.25
CA ASP A 483 -36.01 1.63 4.35
C ASP A 483 -36.05 3.14 4.60
N SER A 484 -36.84 3.86 3.79
CA SER A 484 -37.11 5.29 3.98
C SER A 484 -35.85 6.16 4.15
N GLY A 485 -34.80 5.82 3.40
CA GLY A 485 -33.51 6.53 3.43
C GLY A 485 -32.63 6.18 4.64
N ILE A 486 -32.96 5.15 5.41
CA ILE A 486 -32.15 4.64 6.52
C ILE A 486 -31.67 3.22 6.19
N VAL A 487 -30.35 3.03 6.15
CA VAL A 487 -29.73 1.71 6.17
C VAL A 487 -29.66 1.22 7.61
N THR A 488 -30.25 0.07 7.91
CA THR A 488 -30.03 -0.65 9.18
C THR A 488 -29.24 -1.90 8.91
N ALA A 489 -28.21 -2.18 9.71
CA ALA A 489 -27.38 -3.37 9.55
C ALA A 489 -26.88 -3.86 10.92
N ARG A 490 -26.94 -5.18 11.13
CA ARG A 490 -26.30 -5.83 12.27
C ARG A 490 -24.88 -6.23 11.88
N LEU A 491 -23.88 -5.55 12.42
CA LEU A 491 -22.46 -5.88 12.21
C LEU A 491 -22.05 -6.88 13.30
N ALA A 492 -21.62 -8.09 12.92
CA ALA A 492 -21.20 -9.08 13.90
C ALA A 492 -20.00 -8.59 14.71
N LYS A 493 -19.75 -9.22 15.87
CA LYS A 493 -18.53 -8.96 16.67
C LYS A 493 -17.28 -9.20 15.80
N ALA A 494 -16.25 -8.37 15.96
CA ALA A 494 -14.98 -8.48 15.24
C ALA A 494 -15.17 -8.78 13.74
N SER A 495 -15.79 -7.87 12.99
CA SER A 495 -16.16 -8.11 11.59
C SER A 495 -15.77 -6.95 10.68
N TRP A 496 -15.43 -7.29 9.44
CA TRP A 496 -15.29 -6.35 8.32
C TRP A 496 -16.54 -6.43 7.43
N ASN A 497 -17.09 -5.29 7.06
CA ASN A 497 -18.38 -5.18 6.40
C ASN A 497 -18.31 -4.22 5.20
N VAL A 498 -18.95 -4.59 4.11
CA VAL A 498 -19.09 -3.78 2.89
C VAL A 498 -20.56 -3.77 2.50
N ILE A 499 -21.22 -2.64 2.71
CA ILE A 499 -22.64 -2.47 2.36
C ILE A 499 -22.71 -1.62 1.11
N ARG A 500 -23.27 -2.17 0.04
CA ARG A 500 -23.34 -1.52 -1.27
C ARG A 500 -24.77 -1.12 -1.61
N LEU A 501 -24.95 0.14 -1.99
CA LEU A 501 -26.19 0.69 -2.52
C LEU A 501 -25.96 1.11 -3.97
N LYS A 502 -27.02 1.02 -4.79
CA LYS A 502 -27.01 1.51 -6.17
C LYS A 502 -28.34 2.16 -6.49
N LYS A 503 -28.35 3.21 -7.32
CA LYS A 503 -29.60 3.79 -7.81
C LYS A 503 -30.39 2.76 -8.64
N ALA A 504 -31.69 2.71 -8.41
CA ALA A 504 -32.60 1.72 -8.99
C ALA A 504 -32.77 1.87 -10.50
#